data_AF-B4N4T2-F1
#
_entry.id   AF-B4N4T2-F1
#
_cell.length_a   1.000
_cell.length_b   1.000
_cell.length_c   1.000
_cell.angle_alpha   90.00
_cell.angle_beta   90.00
_cell.angle_gamma   90.00
#
_symmetry.space_group_name_H-M   'P 1'
#
loop_
_entity.id
_entity.type
_entity.pdbx_description
1 polymer ?
#
loop_
_entity_poly.entity_id
_entity_poly.type
_entity_poly.pdbx_seq_one_letter_code
_entity_poly.pdbx_strand_id
1 'polypeptide(L)'
;MSPKDIVHCPYNRAHFMLRKKLQQHIMKCREIYKDEVELLVCPFNKAHHIPAPEFHQHTKSCEDRKIIMHYQYSQAAELNEETKHEKIESEENWDDTSVDDYNPQVYASQANIVRDASGMFPAQRKAFIKQERLRQLGEESDDVKPPKATKTHDAARAKPYDR
;
A
#
# COMPACT_ATOMS: atom_id res chain seq x y z
N MET A 1 -12.59 -22.81 14.59
CA MET A 1 -13.16 -21.46 14.78
C MET A 1 -13.93 -21.45 16.08
N SER A 2 -13.62 -20.55 17.01
CA SER A 2 -14.36 -20.42 18.27
C SER A 2 -15.65 -19.63 18.02
N PRO A 3 -16.82 -20.04 18.54
CA PRO A 3 -18.08 -19.29 18.42
C PRO A 3 -17.98 -17.85 18.96
N LYS A 4 -17.02 -17.58 19.85
CA LYS A 4 -16.78 -16.27 20.47
C LYS A 4 -16.22 -15.21 19.51
N ASP A 5 -15.78 -15.62 18.31
CA ASP A 5 -15.20 -14.71 17.31
C ASP A 5 -16.23 -14.06 16.39
N ILE A 6 -17.50 -14.46 16.46
CA ILE A 6 -18.57 -13.88 15.64
C ILE A 6 -19.20 -12.72 16.39
N VAL A 7 -19.37 -11.59 15.70
CA VAL A 7 -19.94 -10.34 16.22
C VAL A 7 -20.97 -9.79 15.25
N HIS A 8 -21.94 -9.06 15.79
CA HIS A 8 -22.95 -8.35 15.00
C HIS A 8 -22.47 -6.94 14.65
N CYS A 9 -22.92 -6.43 13.50
CA CYS A 9 -22.69 -5.05 13.13
C CYS A 9 -23.50 -4.10 14.04
N PRO A 10 -22.91 -3.02 14.56
CA PRO A 10 -23.60 -2.02 15.37
C PRO A 10 -24.72 -1.27 14.63
N TYR A 11 -24.61 -1.14 13.30
CA TYR A 11 -25.59 -0.44 12.46
C TYR A 11 -26.77 -1.32 12.07
N ASN A 12 -26.53 -2.60 11.81
CA ASN A 12 -27.56 -3.55 11.41
C ASN A 12 -27.31 -4.94 12.01
N ARG A 13 -28.21 -5.39 12.89
CA ARG A 13 -28.10 -6.67 13.60
C ARG A 13 -28.16 -7.89 12.68
N ALA A 14 -28.71 -7.77 11.46
CA ALA A 14 -28.73 -8.84 10.47
C ALA A 14 -27.33 -9.18 9.94
N HIS A 15 -26.39 -8.25 10.01
CA HIS A 15 -25.00 -8.51 9.64
C HIS A 15 -24.25 -9.14 10.81
N PHE A 16 -23.77 -10.37 10.62
CA PHE A 16 -22.86 -11.04 11.53
C PHE A 16 -21.60 -11.45 10.78
N MET A 17 -20.46 -11.35 11.45
CA MET A 17 -19.16 -11.65 10.84
C MET A 17 -18.10 -11.91 11.90
N LEU A 18 -16.91 -12.31 11.48
CA LEU A 18 -15.77 -12.42 12.39
C LEU A 18 -15.33 -11.05 12.92
N ARG A 19 -14.92 -10.98 14.19
CA ARG A 19 -14.40 -9.77 14.86
C ARG A 19 -13.32 -9.08 14.05
N LYS A 20 -12.39 -9.84 13.46
CA LYS A 20 -11.31 -9.32 12.59
C LYS A 20 -11.80 -8.61 11.32
N LYS A 21 -13.02 -8.89 10.86
CA LYS A 21 -13.62 -8.27 9.68
C LYS A 21 -14.53 -7.08 10.01
N LEU A 22 -14.94 -6.93 11.27
CA LEU A 22 -15.87 -5.90 11.71
C LEU A 22 -15.40 -4.48 11.34
N GLN A 23 -14.13 -4.18 11.59
CA GLN A 23 -13.57 -2.84 11.31
C GLN A 23 -13.67 -2.46 9.83
N GLN A 24 -13.38 -3.39 8.92
CA GLN A 24 -13.49 -3.14 7.47
C GLN A 24 -14.95 -2.96 7.03
N HIS A 25 -15.86 -3.66 7.69
CA HIS A 25 -17.29 -3.62 7.38
C HIS A 25 -17.97 -2.34 7.86
N ILE A 26 -17.64 -1.89 9.07
CA ILE A 26 -18.24 -0.68 9.66
C ILE A 26 -17.99 0.55 8.78
N MET A 27 -16.83 0.67 8.13
CA MET A 27 -16.53 1.81 7.24
C MET A 27 -17.60 2.00 6.16
N LYS A 28 -18.10 0.90 5.57
CA LYS A 28 -19.16 0.94 4.56
C LYS A 28 -20.55 1.04 5.17
N CYS A 29 -20.83 0.27 6.22
CA CYS A 29 -22.15 0.30 6.86
C CYS A 29 -22.48 1.65 7.49
N ARG A 30 -21.47 2.36 8.01
CA ARG A 30 -21.64 3.70 8.55
C ARG A 30 -22.17 4.68 7.50
N GLU A 31 -21.71 4.60 6.25
CA GLU A 31 -22.19 5.47 5.18
C GLU A 31 -23.60 5.10 4.74
N ILE A 32 -23.90 3.80 4.66
CA ILE A 32 -25.22 3.30 4.27
C ILE A 32 -26.30 3.70 5.29
N TYR A 33 -25.99 3.58 6.59
CA TYR A 33 -26.94 3.80 7.69
C TYR A 33 -26.72 5.14 8.43
N LYS A 34 -26.06 6.11 7.79
CA LYS A 34 -25.67 7.38 8.43
C LYS A 34 -26.87 8.17 8.95
N ASP A 35 -27.99 8.10 8.25
CA ASP A 35 -29.19 8.90 8.56
C ASP A 35 -30.16 8.16 9.50
N GLU A 36 -30.01 6.84 9.63
CA GLU A 36 -30.90 6.00 10.46
C GLU A 36 -30.36 5.79 11.88
N VAL A 37 -29.04 5.62 12.01
CA VAL A 37 -28.41 5.23 13.29
C VAL A 37 -27.21 6.11 13.59
N GLU A 38 -27.33 6.92 14.63
CA GLU A 38 -26.22 7.70 15.17
C GLU A 38 -25.48 6.91 16.25
N LEU A 39 -24.23 6.54 15.97
CA LEU A 39 -23.33 5.86 16.89
C LEU A 39 -22.07 6.70 17.11
N LEU A 40 -21.63 6.76 18.36
CA LEU A 40 -20.38 7.40 18.76
C LEU A 40 -19.24 6.39 18.71
N VAL A 41 -18.06 6.86 18.32
CA VAL A 41 -16.85 6.02 18.24
C VAL A 41 -16.11 6.08 19.56
N CYS A 42 -15.76 4.92 20.11
CA CYS A 42 -14.97 4.84 21.33
C CYS A 42 -13.58 5.48 21.16
N PRO A 43 -13.10 6.26 22.15
CA PRO A 43 -11.76 6.85 22.10
C PRO A 43 -10.63 5.81 22.21
N PHE A 44 -10.90 4.63 22.78
CA PHE A 44 -9.89 3.59 23.01
C PHE A 44 -9.78 2.58 21.87
N ASN A 45 -10.89 2.30 21.17
CA ASN A 45 -10.92 1.37 20.04
C ASN A 45 -11.88 1.84 18.95
N LYS A 46 -11.34 2.10 17.75
CA LYS A 46 -12.12 2.59 16.61
C LYS A 46 -13.13 1.58 16.05
N ALA A 47 -13.03 0.30 16.42
CA ALA A 47 -14.02 -0.70 16.05
C ALA A 47 -15.28 -0.66 16.92
N HIS A 48 -15.23 0.01 18.08
CA HIS A 48 -16.39 0.16 18.97
C HIS A 48 -17.23 1.36 18.56
N HIS A 49 -18.41 1.08 18.03
CA HIS A 49 -19.45 2.06 17.70
C HIS A 49 -20.63 1.83 18.64
N ILE A 50 -20.94 2.81 19.48
CA ILE A 50 -21.86 2.67 20.62
C ILE A 50 -22.96 3.73 20.53
N PRO A 51 -24.22 3.41 20.87
CA PRO A 51 -25.28 4.39 20.96
C PRO A 51 -24.95 5.51 21.97
N ALA A 52 -25.36 6.74 21.65
CA ALA A 52 -25.17 7.90 22.53
C ALA A 52 -25.53 7.68 24.02
N PRO A 53 -26.67 7.04 24.38
CA PRO A 53 -27.01 6.85 25.80
C PRO A 53 -26.05 5.92 26.56
N GLU A 54 -25.47 4.92 25.89
CA GLU A 54 -24.59 3.93 26.51
C GLU A 54 -23.11 4.35 26.47
N PHE A 55 -22.78 5.38 25.69
CA PHE A 55 -21.40 5.81 25.44
C PHE A 55 -20.65 6.18 26.73
N HIS A 56 -21.31 6.89 27.65
CA HIS A 56 -20.69 7.29 28.92
C HIS A 56 -20.37 6.09 29.82
N GLN A 57 -21.23 5.07 29.83
CA GLN A 57 -20.97 3.86 30.58
C GLN A 57 -19.85 3.04 29.91
N HIS A 58 -19.88 2.91 28.58
CA HIS A 58 -18.84 2.22 27.84
C HIS A 58 -17.45 2.81 28.10
N THR A 59 -17.30 4.14 28.09
CA THR A 59 -15.98 4.77 28.31
C THR A 59 -15.41 4.48 29.70
N LYS A 60 -16.24 4.17 30.70
CA LYS A 60 -15.78 3.74 32.04
C LYS A 60 -15.40 2.26 32.08
N SER A 61 -16.12 1.39 31.37
CA SER A 61 -15.99 -0.07 31.47
C SER A 61 -15.33 -0.73 30.25
N CYS A 62 -14.88 0.04 29.26
CA CYS A 62 -14.27 -0.49 28.04
C CYS A 62 -13.06 -1.38 28.35
N GLU A 63 -13.02 -2.58 27.77
CA GLU A 63 -11.91 -3.53 27.96
C GLU A 63 -10.58 -2.96 27.45
N ASP A 64 -10.62 -2.28 26.29
CA ASP A 64 -9.43 -1.69 25.66
C ASP A 64 -8.88 -0.48 26.41
N ARG A 65 -9.65 0.09 27.35
CA ARG A 65 -9.14 1.13 28.27
C ARG A 65 -7.96 0.61 29.08
N LYS A 66 -7.94 -0.69 29.40
CA LYS A 66 -6.88 -1.32 30.18
C LYS A 66 -5.53 -1.26 29.47
N ILE A 67 -5.49 -1.30 28.14
CA ILE A 67 -4.26 -1.24 27.35
C ILE A 67 -3.59 0.12 27.55
N ILE A 68 -4.36 1.20 27.41
CA ILE A 68 -3.86 2.57 27.58
C ILE A 68 -3.48 2.81 29.03
N MET A 69 -4.30 2.35 29.97
CA MET A 69 -4.01 2.46 31.40
C MET A 69 -2.71 1.72 31.75
N HIS A 70 -2.51 0.51 31.22
CA HIS A 70 -1.29 -0.25 31.42
C HIS A 70 -0.08 0.54 30.91
N TYR A 71 -0.15 1.14 29.72
CA TYR A 71 0.96 1.93 29.19
C TYR A 71 1.26 3.19 30.00
N GLN A 72 0.23 3.86 30.54
CA GLN A 72 0.40 5.08 31.33
C GLN A 72 0.97 4.82 32.73
N TYR A 73 0.61 3.70 33.35
CA TYR A 73 0.95 3.38 34.73
C TYR A 73 1.94 2.20 34.86
N SER A 74 2.39 1.61 33.75
CA SER A 74 3.47 0.64 33.79
C SER A 74 4.71 1.34 34.33
N GLN A 75 5.28 0.77 35.40
CA GLN A 75 6.58 1.20 35.88
C GLN A 75 7.59 1.03 34.76
N ALA A 76 8.57 1.93 34.70
CA ALA A 76 9.70 1.75 33.80
C ALA A 76 10.31 0.38 34.06
N ALA A 77 10.63 -0.36 32.99
CA ALA A 77 11.28 -1.64 33.13
C ALA A 77 12.60 -1.45 33.90
N GLU A 78 12.75 -2.18 35.01
CA GLU A 78 14.02 -2.21 35.73
C GLU A 78 15.05 -2.92 34.85
N LEU A 79 16.02 -2.15 34.35
CA LEU A 79 17.13 -2.69 33.58
C LEU A 79 18.10 -3.39 34.54
N ASN A 80 17.98 -4.71 34.67
CA ASN A 80 18.94 -5.52 35.40
C ASN A 80 20.20 -5.77 34.54
N GLU A 81 21.30 -6.16 35.17
CA GLU A 81 22.54 -6.49 34.45
C GLU A 81 22.36 -7.66 33.46
N GLU A 82 21.37 -8.54 33.68
CA GLU A 82 21.03 -9.63 32.75
C GLU A 82 20.32 -9.16 31.47
N THR A 83 19.60 -8.04 31.51
CA THR A 83 18.95 -7.42 30.34
C THR A 83 19.87 -6.42 29.65
N LYS A 84 20.97 -6.01 30.29
CA LYS A 84 22.02 -5.21 29.67
C LYS A 84 22.91 -6.11 28.83
N HIS A 85 22.78 -5.92 27.54
CA HIS A 85 23.69 -6.41 26.55
C HIS A 85 24.99 -5.57 26.55
N GLU A 86 26.16 -6.21 26.56
CA GLU A 86 27.45 -5.55 26.32
C GLU A 86 27.39 -4.81 24.98
N LYS A 87 27.90 -3.57 24.90
CA LYS A 87 27.83 -2.80 23.66
C LYS A 87 28.47 -3.58 22.50
N ILE A 88 27.69 -4.02 21.51
CA ILE A 88 28.24 -4.54 20.24
C ILE A 88 29.00 -3.40 19.56
N GLU A 89 30.31 -3.57 19.48
CA GLU A 89 31.13 -2.81 18.55
C GLU A 89 30.85 -3.36 17.15
N SER A 90 30.28 -2.52 16.30
CA SER A 90 30.11 -2.80 14.88
C SER A 90 31.14 -1.97 14.13
N GLU A 91 31.91 -2.62 13.26
CA GLU A 91 32.85 -1.95 12.35
C GLU A 91 32.09 -1.19 11.24
N GLU A 92 30.83 -1.56 10.99
CA GLU A 92 29.94 -0.94 10.00
C GLU A 92 28.98 0.04 10.68
N ASN A 93 29.33 1.33 10.67
CA ASN A 93 28.45 2.39 11.13
C ASN A 93 27.59 2.92 9.97
N TRP A 94 26.26 2.76 10.06
CA TRP A 94 25.31 3.30 9.08
C TRP A 94 25.37 4.83 9.00
N ASP A 95 25.83 5.51 10.05
CA ASP A 95 25.94 6.98 10.10
C ASP A 95 27.17 7.52 9.34
N ASP A 96 28.20 6.69 9.08
CA ASP A 96 29.43 7.11 8.39
C ASP A 96 29.40 6.83 6.87
N THR A 97 28.29 6.32 6.34
CA THR A 97 28.12 6.05 4.91
C THR A 97 27.67 7.30 4.15
N SER A 98 28.53 8.33 4.11
CA SER A 98 28.36 9.46 3.20
C SER A 98 28.69 9.03 1.76
N VAL A 99 27.82 8.20 1.19
CA VAL A 99 27.81 7.88 -0.25
C VAL A 99 26.96 8.92 -0.98
N ASP A 100 27.30 9.18 -2.24
CA ASP A 100 26.47 10.02 -3.09
C ASP A 100 25.06 9.42 -3.21
N ASP A 101 24.05 10.30 -3.36
CA ASP A 101 22.68 9.89 -3.58
C ASP A 101 22.58 8.94 -4.79
N TYR A 102 21.93 7.80 -4.59
CA TYR A 102 21.67 6.86 -5.67
C TYR A 102 20.86 7.54 -6.79
N ASN A 103 21.48 7.71 -7.96
CA ASN A 103 20.81 8.27 -9.13
C ASN A 103 20.27 7.15 -10.04
N PRO A 104 18.94 6.90 -10.04
CA PRO A 104 18.36 5.82 -10.83
C PRO A 104 18.52 6.04 -12.34
N GLN A 105 18.63 7.29 -12.80
CA GLN A 105 18.81 7.58 -14.22
C GLN A 105 20.19 7.20 -14.72
N VAL A 106 21.23 7.46 -13.91
CA VAL A 106 22.61 7.06 -14.21
C VAL A 106 22.70 5.54 -14.22
N TYR A 107 22.18 4.88 -13.19
CA TYR A 107 22.14 3.42 -13.13
C TYR A 107 21.40 2.83 -14.34
N ALA A 108 20.21 3.34 -14.66
CA ALA A 108 19.42 2.85 -15.79
C ALA A 108 20.18 2.98 -17.13
N SER A 109 20.93 4.07 -17.32
CA SER A 109 21.72 4.28 -18.54
C SER A 109 22.90 3.33 -18.69
N GLN A 110 23.38 2.70 -17.61
CA GLN A 110 24.58 1.87 -17.60
C GLN A 110 24.25 0.38 -17.43
N ALA A 111 23.35 0.03 -16.51
CA ALA A 111 23.01 -1.35 -16.15
C ALA A 111 22.26 -2.09 -17.26
N ASN A 112 22.54 -3.38 -17.48
CA ASN A 112 21.91 -4.19 -18.54
C ASN A 112 20.39 -4.43 -18.32
N ILE A 113 19.59 -3.38 -18.51
CA ILE A 113 18.14 -3.35 -18.34
C ILE A 113 17.49 -2.76 -19.60
N VAL A 114 16.29 -3.27 -19.90
CA VAL A 114 15.44 -2.74 -20.97
C VAL A 114 14.76 -1.46 -20.47
N ARG A 115 14.95 -0.36 -21.19
CA ARG A 115 14.33 0.95 -20.90
C ARG A 115 13.27 1.27 -21.93
N ASP A 116 12.17 1.91 -21.52
CA ASP A 116 11.10 2.34 -22.40
C ASP A 116 11.09 3.87 -22.61
N ALA A 117 10.72 4.30 -23.82
CA ALA A 117 10.57 5.72 -24.17
C ALA A 117 9.12 6.19 -24.01
N SER A 118 8.56 6.01 -22.80
CA SER A 118 7.20 6.47 -22.51
C SER A 118 7.14 8.00 -22.51
N GLY A 119 6.05 8.58 -23.03
CA GLY A 119 5.83 10.04 -23.05
C GLY A 119 6.68 10.88 -24.03
N MET A 120 7.63 10.29 -24.78
CA MET A 120 8.45 11.03 -25.75
C MET A 120 7.76 11.27 -27.10
N PHE A 121 8.08 12.41 -27.74
CA PHE A 121 7.68 12.71 -29.11
C PHE A 121 8.22 11.66 -30.11
N PRO A 122 7.57 11.44 -31.27
CA PRO A 122 7.98 10.41 -32.22
C PRO A 122 9.46 10.46 -32.64
N ALA A 123 10.00 11.66 -32.88
CA ALA A 123 11.41 11.85 -33.24
C ALA A 123 12.37 11.48 -32.10
N GLN A 124 12.03 11.88 -30.87
CA GLN A 124 12.81 11.56 -29.66
C GLN A 124 12.77 10.07 -29.34
N ARG A 125 11.60 9.42 -29.49
CA ARG A 125 11.45 7.97 -29.34
C ARG A 125 12.33 7.19 -30.33
N LYS A 126 12.37 7.64 -31.60
CA LYS A 126 13.24 7.01 -32.62
C LYS A 126 14.72 7.15 -32.27
N ALA A 127 15.14 8.33 -31.80
CA ALA A 127 16.51 8.57 -31.35
C ALA A 127 16.86 7.70 -30.14
N PHE A 128 15.97 7.61 -29.15
CA PHE A 128 16.15 6.77 -27.96
C PHE A 128 16.31 5.28 -28.32
N ILE A 129 15.47 4.75 -29.21
CA ILE A 129 15.59 3.36 -29.68
C ILE A 129 16.91 3.13 -30.41
N LYS A 130 17.39 4.10 -31.21
CA LYS A 130 18.70 4.01 -31.87
C LYS A 130 19.82 3.91 -30.82
N GLN A 131 19.78 4.77 -29.80
CA GLN A 131 20.77 4.80 -28.73
C GLN A 131 20.75 3.52 -27.88
N GLU A 132 19.57 3.00 -27.51
CA GLU A 132 19.48 1.77 -26.72
C GLU A 132 19.92 0.53 -27.53
N ARG A 133 19.66 0.48 -28.84
CA ARG A 133 20.21 -0.58 -29.70
C ARG A 133 21.73 -0.53 -29.79
N LEU A 134 22.28 0.67 -29.99
CA LEU A 134 23.73 0.87 -30.01
C LEU A 134 24.37 0.43 -28.69
N ARG A 135 23.73 0.78 -27.57
CA ARG A 135 24.15 0.40 -26.23
C ARG A 135 24.13 -1.12 -25.99
N GLN A 136 23.09 -1.81 -26.45
CA GLN A 136 22.92 -3.26 -26.20
C GLN A 136 23.71 -4.15 -27.18
N LEU A 137 23.79 -3.77 -28.45
CA LEU A 137 24.39 -4.60 -29.51
C LEU A 137 25.75 -4.08 -30.00
N GLY A 138 26.15 -2.85 -29.68
CA GLY A 138 27.40 -2.24 -30.17
C GLY A 138 27.44 -1.98 -31.68
N GLU A 139 26.35 -2.21 -32.40
CA GLU A 139 26.27 -2.00 -33.85
C GLU A 139 25.78 -0.59 -34.18
N GLU A 140 26.66 0.22 -34.74
CA GLU A 140 26.29 1.44 -35.45
C GLU A 140 25.88 1.07 -36.89
N SER A 141 24.79 0.31 -37.04
CA SER A 141 24.25 0.03 -38.37
C SER A 141 23.34 1.17 -38.80
N ASP A 142 23.87 2.01 -39.70
CA ASP A 142 23.07 2.91 -40.50
C ASP A 142 22.17 2.10 -41.46
N ASP A 143 20.91 2.51 -41.54
CA ASP A 143 19.92 2.14 -42.57
C ASP A 143 19.53 0.65 -42.74
N VAL A 144 18.77 0.10 -41.79
CA VAL A 144 17.70 -0.85 -42.17
C VAL A 144 16.37 -0.09 -42.24
N LYS A 145 16.03 0.34 -43.46
CA LYS A 145 14.70 0.84 -43.78
C LYS A 145 13.69 -0.30 -43.54
N PRO A 146 12.71 -0.16 -42.63
CA PRO A 146 11.72 -1.20 -42.44
C PRO A 146 11.02 -1.45 -43.79
N PRO A 147 10.74 -2.72 -44.17
CA PRO A 147 9.99 -2.98 -45.38
C PRO A 147 8.67 -2.20 -45.32
N LYS A 148 8.40 -1.42 -46.37
CA LYS A 148 7.15 -0.67 -46.48
C LYS A 148 6.01 -1.68 -46.41
N ALA A 149 5.23 -1.65 -45.34
CA ALA A 149 3.97 -2.37 -45.28
C ALA A 149 3.08 -1.87 -46.42
N THR A 150 2.91 -2.70 -47.46
CA THR A 150 1.84 -2.53 -48.43
C THR A 150 0.53 -2.66 -47.67
N LYS A 151 -0.23 -1.57 -47.57
CA LYS A 151 -1.60 -1.61 -47.05
C LYS A 151 -2.45 -2.44 -48.04
N THR A 152 -2.59 -3.74 -47.79
CA THR A 152 -3.77 -4.44 -48.30
C THR A 152 -4.93 -3.94 -47.46
N HIS A 153 -5.89 -3.32 -48.13
CA HIS A 153 -7.09 -2.80 -47.52
C HIS A 153 -8.04 -3.98 -47.29
N ASP A 154 -7.73 -4.84 -46.32
CA ASP A 154 -8.60 -5.97 -46.00
C ASP A 154 -9.86 -5.47 -45.28
N ALA A 155 -11.00 -5.90 -45.84
CA ALA A 155 -12.32 -5.38 -45.60
C ALA A 155 -12.82 -5.55 -44.16
N ALA A 156 -13.55 -4.52 -43.72
CA ALA A 156 -14.54 -4.45 -42.63
C ALA A 156 -14.52 -5.61 -41.59
N ARG A 157 -13.85 -5.39 -40.46
CA ARG A 157 -14.10 -6.14 -39.23
C ARG A 157 -15.33 -5.54 -38.54
N ALA A 158 -16.45 -6.27 -38.55
CA ALA A 158 -17.69 -5.88 -37.86
C ALA A 158 -17.44 -5.67 -36.36
N LYS A 159 -18.03 -4.60 -35.79
CA LYS A 159 -17.89 -4.26 -34.38
C LYS A 159 -18.74 -5.19 -33.51
N PRO A 160 -18.33 -5.52 -32.27
CA PRO A 160 -18.94 -6.57 -31.46
C PRO A 160 -20.32 -6.25 -30.85
N TYR A 161 -20.93 -5.10 -31.17
CA TYR A 161 -22.16 -4.63 -30.52
C TYR A 161 -23.30 -4.32 -31.49
N ASP A 162 -23.35 -5.02 -32.61
CA ASP A 162 -24.60 -5.17 -33.38
C ASP A 162 -25.23 -6.53 -33.06
N ARG A 163 -25.93 -6.59 -31.93
CA ARG A 163 -27.20 -7.32 -31.77
C ARG A 163 -27.92 -6.93 -30.49
#